data_AF-A0A1B0DIC2-F1
#
_entry.id   AF-A0A1B0DIC2-F1
#
_cell.length_a   1.000
_cell.length_b   1.000
_cell.length_c   1.000
_cell.angle_alpha   90.00
_cell.angle_beta   90.00
_cell.angle_gamma   90.00
#
_symmetry.space_group_name_H-M   'P 1'
#
loop_
_entity.id
_entity.type
_entity.pdbx_description
1 polymer ?
#
loop_
_entity_poly.entity_id
_entity_poly.type
_entity_poly.pdbx_seq_one_letter_code
_entity_poly.pdbx_strand_id
1 'polypeptide(L)'
;MKNSVFCVFFALFGCFCLVSGYQSEVENVYYWREVLYENQPYSDYTLIGKYPYRIPGNNDITGIEYHAKSGLMVTTVGRIRPGIPSTLNAFCVADYDKGTSPYIWGFPDYEKNTLKPEFYRDSFYDSRNLLNKNHNYSAG
;
A
#
# COMPACT_ATOMS: atom_id res chain seq x y z
N MET A 1 -23.42 -64.90 9.46
CA MET A 1 -23.28 -63.83 8.44
C MET A 1 -23.71 -62.47 9.00
N LYS A 2 -22.98 -61.88 9.97
CA LYS A 2 -23.31 -60.55 10.52
C LYS A 2 -22.11 -59.62 10.71
N ASN A 3 -20.87 -60.10 10.47
CA ASN A 3 -19.66 -59.33 10.82
C ASN A 3 -18.98 -58.65 9.60
N SER A 4 -19.43 -58.92 8.37
CA SER A 4 -18.78 -58.36 7.16
C SER A 4 -19.32 -57.00 6.71
N VAL A 5 -20.50 -56.59 7.17
CA VAL A 5 -21.12 -55.31 6.73
C VAL A 5 -20.56 -54.12 7.50
N PHE A 6 -20.11 -54.34 8.75
CA PHE A 6 -19.62 -53.27 9.62
C PHE A 6 -18.23 -52.73 9.19
N CYS A 7 -17.38 -53.58 8.62
CA CYS A 7 -16.05 -53.17 8.15
C CYS A 7 -16.10 -52.33 6.86
N VAL A 8 -17.10 -52.53 5.99
CA VAL A 8 -17.23 -51.78 4.74
C VAL A 8 -17.66 -50.34 5.00
N PHE A 9 -18.51 -50.11 6.01
CA PHE A 9 -18.92 -48.76 6.42
C PHE A 9 -17.77 -47.94 7.03
N PHE A 10 -16.91 -48.55 7.86
CA PHE A 10 -15.75 -47.87 8.42
C PHE A 10 -14.66 -47.58 7.36
N ALA A 11 -14.48 -48.47 6.38
CA ALA A 11 -13.52 -48.26 5.29
C ALA A 11 -13.94 -47.12 4.34
N LEU A 12 -15.24 -46.94 4.09
CA LEU A 12 -15.76 -45.85 3.24
C LEU A 12 -15.82 -44.50 3.97
N PHE A 13 -16.08 -44.48 5.30
CA PHE A 13 -16.08 -43.24 6.08
C PHE A 13 -14.66 -42.70 6.35
N GLY A 14 -13.65 -43.58 6.39
CA GLY A 14 -12.24 -43.19 6.52
C GLY A 14 -11.65 -42.51 5.28
N CYS A 15 -12.23 -42.71 4.09
CA CYS A 15 -11.73 -42.09 2.84
C CYS A 15 -12.26 -40.67 2.59
N PHE A 16 -13.29 -40.20 3.31
CA PHE A 16 -13.86 -38.86 3.10
C PHE A 16 -13.25 -37.75 3.96
N CYS A 17 -12.39 -38.09 4.92
CA CYS A 17 -11.76 -37.10 5.83
C CYS A 17 -10.37 -36.61 5.36
N LEU A 18 -9.90 -37.02 4.19
CA LEU A 18 -8.63 -36.56 3.60
C LEU A 18 -8.83 -35.56 2.46
N VAL A 19 -9.90 -34.78 2.49
CA VAL A 19 -9.90 -33.51 1.75
C VAL A 19 -9.07 -32.54 2.60
N SER A 20 -7.75 -32.69 2.54
CA SER A 20 -6.83 -31.65 2.94
C SER A 20 -7.21 -30.41 2.15
N GLY A 21 -7.88 -29.47 2.81
CA GLY A 21 -8.16 -28.17 2.23
C GLY A 21 -6.85 -27.62 1.70
N TYR A 22 -6.83 -27.24 0.43
CA TYR A 22 -5.72 -26.49 -0.14
C TYR A 22 -5.60 -25.19 0.68
N GLN A 23 -4.77 -25.17 1.72
CA GLN A 23 -4.33 -23.93 2.32
C GLN A 23 -3.39 -23.34 1.27
N SER A 24 -3.92 -22.44 0.43
CA SER A 24 -3.06 -21.58 -0.37
C SER A 24 -2.26 -20.73 0.63
N GLU A 25 -1.06 -21.19 0.96
CA GLU A 25 -0.14 -20.41 1.78
C GLU A 25 0.25 -19.16 0.97
N VAL A 26 -0.23 -18.00 1.42
CA VAL A 26 0.19 -16.72 0.86
C VAL A 26 1.61 -16.46 1.38
N GLU A 27 2.58 -16.37 0.46
CA GLU A 27 3.95 -16.00 0.83
C GLU A 27 4.01 -14.51 1.18
N ASN A 28 4.49 -14.20 2.38
CA ASN A 28 4.81 -12.83 2.77
C ASN A 28 6.12 -12.40 2.09
N VAL A 29 6.00 -11.70 0.96
CA VAL A 29 7.18 -11.23 0.21
C VAL A 29 7.80 -10.00 0.87
N TYR A 30 6.99 -9.02 1.28
CA TYR A 30 7.42 -7.81 1.99
C TYR A 30 6.34 -7.38 2.99
N TYR A 31 6.72 -6.66 4.05
CA TYR A 31 5.78 -6.09 5.01
C TYR A 31 6.25 -4.72 5.49
N TRP A 32 5.34 -3.86 5.94
CA TRP A 32 5.70 -2.59 6.58
C TRP A 32 5.17 -2.55 8.00
N ARG A 33 6.08 -2.49 8.98
CA ARG A 33 5.72 -2.10 10.36
C ARG A 33 5.56 -0.59 10.49
N GLU A 34 6.42 0.13 9.77
CA GLU A 34 6.39 1.58 9.60
C GLU A 34 6.80 1.87 8.16
N VAL A 35 6.12 2.81 7.50
CA VAL A 35 6.48 3.23 6.14
C VAL A 35 7.57 4.28 6.21
N LEU A 36 8.79 3.88 5.83
CA LEU A 36 9.97 4.73 5.83
C LEU A 36 10.30 5.17 4.41
N TYR A 37 10.71 6.43 4.29
CA TYR A 37 11.02 7.06 3.01
C TYR A 37 12.51 7.39 2.93
N GLU A 38 13.11 7.11 1.78
CA GLU A 38 14.49 7.49 1.47
C GLU A 38 14.54 8.71 0.54
N ASN A 39 15.69 9.39 0.48
CA ASN A 39 15.96 10.50 -0.44
C ASN A 39 14.93 11.64 -0.37
N GLN A 40 14.38 11.89 0.82
CA GLN A 40 13.36 12.91 1.02
C GLN A 40 13.93 14.32 0.76
N PRO A 41 13.17 15.22 0.10
CA PRO A 41 13.61 16.59 -0.17
C PRO A 41 13.63 17.48 1.08
N TYR A 42 12.89 17.08 2.12
CA TYR A 42 12.76 17.82 3.37
C TYR A 42 12.98 16.90 4.56
N SER A 43 13.37 17.49 5.69
CA SER A 43 13.42 16.77 6.96
C SER A 43 12.02 16.51 7.51
N ASP A 44 11.88 15.48 8.35
CA ASP A 44 10.61 15.11 8.99
C ASP A 44 9.94 16.28 9.73
N TYR A 45 10.73 17.20 10.27
CA TYR A 45 10.27 18.36 11.05
C TYR A 45 9.93 19.58 10.21
N THR A 46 10.21 19.56 8.90
CA THR A 46 9.84 20.66 8.00
C THR A 46 8.32 20.77 7.96
N LEU A 47 7.77 21.98 8.11
CA LEU A 47 6.32 22.16 8.11
C LEU A 47 5.80 22.40 6.69
N ILE A 48 4.76 21.67 6.31
CA ILE A 48 3.94 21.92 5.12
C ILE A 48 2.56 22.39 5.60
N GLY A 49 2.31 23.70 5.49
CA GLY A 49 1.18 24.34 6.17
C GLY A 49 1.36 24.25 7.68
N LYS A 50 0.40 23.62 8.38
CA LYS A 50 0.42 23.45 9.85
C LYS A 50 0.94 22.10 10.33
N TYR A 51 1.32 21.20 9.42
CA TYR A 51 1.69 19.82 9.75
C TYR A 51 3.15 19.53 9.39
N PRO A 52 3.84 18.65 10.13
CA PRO A 52 5.12 18.11 9.70
C PRO A 52 5.03 17.44 8.33
N TYR A 53 6.12 17.52 7.56
CA TYR A 53 6.27 16.95 6.22
C TYR A 53 6.02 15.43 6.25
N ARG A 54 6.53 14.75 7.28
CA ARG A 54 6.28 13.33 7.53
C ARG A 54 5.73 13.12 8.94
N ILE A 55 4.61 12.41 9.03
CA ILE A 55 4.04 11.90 10.28
C ILE A 55 3.97 10.37 10.14
N PRO A 56 4.93 9.61 10.70
CA PRO A 56 5.07 8.18 10.40
C PRO A 56 3.78 7.36 10.58
N GLY A 57 3.05 7.57 11.68
CA GLY A 57 1.80 6.85 11.97
C GLY A 57 0.61 7.16 11.06
N ASN A 58 0.78 8.04 10.07
CA ASN A 58 -0.26 8.35 9.07
C ASN A 58 -0.01 7.69 7.71
N ASN A 59 1.11 6.97 7.54
CA ASN A 59 1.48 6.40 6.24
C ASN A 59 1.00 4.96 6.14
N ASP A 60 -0.12 4.76 5.44
CA ASP A 60 -0.68 3.44 5.17
C ASP A 60 -0.47 3.07 3.69
N ILE A 61 0.16 1.92 3.43
CA ILE A 61 0.23 1.34 2.09
C ILE A 61 -1.19 0.90 1.69
N THR A 62 -1.69 1.42 0.58
CA THR A 62 -3.05 1.20 0.07
C THR A 62 -3.09 0.38 -1.21
N GLY A 63 -1.94 0.18 -1.85
CA GLY A 63 -1.81 -0.55 -3.10
C GLY A 63 -0.36 -0.89 -3.38
N ILE A 64 -0.15 -2.00 -4.06
CA ILE A 64 1.15 -2.50 -4.49
C ILE A 64 1.03 -3.10 -5.90
N GLU A 65 2.03 -2.90 -6.74
CA GLU A 65 2.11 -3.47 -8.09
C GLU A 65 3.56 -3.75 -8.46
N TYR A 66 3.83 -4.91 -9.05
CA TYR A 66 5.17 -5.27 -9.49
C TYR A 66 5.32 -5.10 -11.00
N HIS A 67 6.24 -4.24 -11.41
CA HIS A 67 6.59 -4.05 -12.82
C HIS A 67 7.81 -4.91 -13.18
N ALA A 68 7.55 -6.12 -13.70
CA ALA A 68 8.56 -7.15 -13.95
C ALA A 68 9.73 -6.70 -14.85
N LYS A 69 9.48 -5.83 -15.83
CA LYS A 69 10.53 -5.40 -16.78
C LYS A 69 11.59 -4.51 -16.11
N SER A 70 11.20 -3.68 -15.16
CA SER A 70 12.15 -2.81 -14.44
C SER A 70 12.57 -3.37 -13.08
N GLY A 71 11.89 -4.41 -12.58
CA GLY A 71 12.10 -4.93 -11.23
C GLY A 71 11.63 -3.97 -10.13
N LEU A 72 10.78 -2.99 -10.46
CA LEU A 72 10.24 -2.05 -9.48
C LEU A 72 8.97 -2.62 -8.84
N MET A 73 8.91 -2.53 -7.52
CA MET A 73 7.66 -2.61 -6.80
C MET A 73 7.15 -1.18 -6.62
N VAL A 74 6.01 -0.87 -7.23
CA VAL A 74 5.31 0.40 -7.09
C VAL A 74 4.32 0.27 -5.95
N THR A 75 4.28 1.25 -5.05
CA THR A 75 3.36 1.27 -3.91
C THR A 75 2.62 2.59 -3.83
N THR A 76 1.39 2.58 -3.31
CA THR A 76 0.61 3.79 -3.09
C THR A 76 0.40 4.05 -1.62
N VAL A 77 0.68 5.26 -1.17
CA VAL A 77 0.37 5.74 0.19
C VAL A 77 -0.74 6.78 0.10
N GLY A 78 -1.91 6.43 0.62
CA GLY A 78 -3.10 7.26 0.47
C GLY A 78 -2.98 8.55 1.28
N ARG A 79 -3.10 9.72 0.63
CA ARG A 79 -3.08 11.04 1.29
C ARG A 79 -4.38 11.38 2.03
N ILE A 80 -4.82 10.48 2.90
CA ILE A 80 -6.04 10.60 3.71
C ILE A 80 -5.78 11.48 4.94
N ARG A 81 -4.53 11.48 5.43
CA ARG A 81 -4.06 12.25 6.59
C ARG A 81 -2.85 13.11 6.19
N PRO A 82 -2.54 14.19 6.94
CA PRO A 82 -1.35 14.98 6.68
C PRO A 82 -0.06 14.20 6.99
N GLY A 83 1.08 14.72 6.53
CA GLY A 83 2.39 14.13 6.81
C GLY A 83 2.74 12.92 5.95
N ILE A 84 2.28 12.93 4.70
CA ILE A 84 2.53 11.87 3.71
C ILE A 84 3.37 12.47 2.56
N PRO A 85 4.70 12.19 2.55
CA PRO A 85 5.64 12.75 1.59
C PRO A 85 5.22 12.56 0.13
N SER A 86 4.79 11.35 -0.25
CA SER A 86 4.47 11.02 -1.64
C SER A 86 3.35 9.98 -1.72
N THR A 87 2.44 10.15 -2.69
CA THR A 87 1.34 9.20 -2.92
C THR A 87 1.79 8.01 -3.72
N LEU A 88 2.52 8.24 -4.81
CA LEU A 88 3.07 7.17 -5.64
C LEU A 88 4.53 6.96 -5.27
N ASN A 89 4.90 5.74 -4.97
CA ASN A 89 6.22 5.40 -4.49
C ASN A 89 6.73 4.15 -5.19
N ALA A 90 8.03 3.92 -5.10
CA ALA A 90 8.63 2.69 -5.58
C ALA A 90 9.78 2.23 -4.68
N PHE A 91 10.12 0.96 -4.81
CA PHE A 91 11.43 0.44 -4.45
C PHE A 91 11.93 -0.60 -5.47
N CYS A 92 13.24 -0.81 -5.53
CA CYS A 92 13.85 -1.86 -6.34
C CYS A 92 13.80 -3.19 -5.60
N VAL A 93 13.12 -4.20 -6.17
CA VAL A 93 12.97 -5.52 -5.54
C VAL A 93 14.34 -6.19 -5.31
N ALA A 94 15.32 -5.93 -6.18
CA ALA A 94 16.67 -6.50 -6.08
C ALA A 94 17.48 -5.99 -4.88
N ASP A 95 17.07 -4.86 -4.27
CA ASP A 95 17.81 -4.23 -3.18
C ASP A 95 17.36 -4.74 -1.79
N TYR A 96 16.32 -5.58 -1.74
CA TYR A 96 15.70 -6.03 -0.50
C TYR A 96 15.41 -7.52 -0.49
N ASP A 97 15.88 -8.19 0.56
CA ASP A 97 15.52 -9.57 0.84
C ASP A 97 14.02 -9.72 1.12
N LYS A 98 13.46 -10.88 0.79
CA LYS A 98 12.08 -11.22 1.14
C LYS A 98 11.89 -11.23 2.66
N GLY A 99 10.70 -10.86 3.12
CA GLY A 99 10.38 -10.77 4.55
C GLY A 99 11.05 -9.59 5.24
N THR A 100 11.33 -8.51 4.51
CA THR A 100 11.84 -7.24 5.06
C THR A 100 10.81 -6.12 4.88
N SER A 101 11.16 -4.92 5.38
CA SER A 101 10.38 -3.69 5.25
C SER A 101 11.14 -2.67 4.40
N PRO A 102 10.96 -2.69 3.07
CA PRO A 102 11.67 -1.81 2.16
C PRO A 102 11.41 -0.33 2.46
N TYR A 103 12.44 0.49 2.30
CA TYR A 103 12.26 1.93 2.25
C TYR A 103 11.74 2.26 0.86
N ILE A 104 10.88 3.27 0.78
CA ILE A 104 10.27 3.70 -0.48
C ILE A 104 10.70 5.11 -0.84
N TRP A 105 10.74 5.45 -2.11
CA TRP A 105 10.95 6.81 -2.58
C TRP A 105 9.76 7.29 -3.41
N GLY A 106 9.55 8.61 -3.46
CA GLY A 106 8.52 9.20 -4.31
C GLY A 106 8.81 8.92 -5.79
N PHE A 107 7.87 8.27 -6.49
CA PHE A 107 8.02 7.84 -7.87
C PHE A 107 7.18 8.70 -8.83
N PRO A 108 7.73 9.16 -9.97
CA PRO A 108 9.12 8.97 -10.39
C PRO A 108 10.12 9.88 -9.65
N ASP A 109 9.64 10.91 -8.96
CA ASP A 109 10.39 11.78 -8.06
C ASP A 109 9.42 12.48 -7.07
N TYR A 110 9.96 13.05 -5.98
CA TYR A 110 9.16 13.75 -4.97
C TYR A 110 8.54 15.06 -5.48
N GLU A 111 9.21 15.75 -6.41
CA GLU A 111 8.74 17.03 -6.95
C GLU A 111 7.41 16.85 -7.67
N LYS A 112 7.29 15.86 -8.55
CA LYS A 112 6.04 15.55 -9.25
C LYS A 112 4.93 15.03 -8.33
N ASN A 113 5.29 14.46 -7.19
CA ASN A 113 4.32 14.04 -6.19
C ASN A 113 3.88 15.17 -5.27
N THR A 114 4.50 16.35 -5.31
CA THR A 114 4.14 17.46 -4.42
C THR A 114 2.74 17.99 -4.77
N LEU A 115 1.85 18.08 -3.78
CA LEU A 115 0.55 18.70 -4.02
C LEU A 115 0.74 20.19 -4.24
N LYS A 116 -0.14 20.78 -5.05
CA LYS A 116 -0.12 22.22 -5.24
C LYS A 116 -0.45 22.95 -3.93
N PRO A 117 0.13 24.15 -3.68
CA PRO A 117 -0.05 24.90 -2.44
C PRO A 117 -1.51 25.09 -2.01
N GLU A 118 -2.44 25.23 -2.96
CA GLU A 118 -3.87 25.40 -2.70
C GLU A 118 -4.50 24.24 -1.92
N PHE A 119 -3.99 23.02 -2.04
CA PHE A 119 -4.51 21.85 -1.32
C PHE A 119 -4.08 21.81 0.16
N TYR A 120 -3.10 22.64 0.55
CA TYR A 120 -2.65 22.79 1.94
C TYR A 120 -3.32 23.98 2.66
N ARG A 121 -4.15 24.76 1.96
CA ARG A 121 -4.87 25.90 2.56
C ARG A 121 -6.09 25.37 3.30
N ASP A 122 -6.26 25.79 4.56
CA ASP A 122 -7.38 25.35 5.41
C ASP A 122 -8.74 25.63 4.74
N SER A 123 -9.44 24.54 4.43
CA SER A 123 -10.53 24.45 3.45
C SER A 123 -11.91 24.89 3.97
N PHE A 124 -12.01 25.61 5.08
CA PHE A 124 -13.32 26.11 5.53
C PHE A 124 -13.72 27.47 4.94
N TYR A 125 -12.76 28.32 4.54
CA TYR A 125 -13.08 29.66 4.01
C TYR A 125 -12.97 29.78 2.47
N ASP A 126 -12.15 28.96 1.80
CA ASP A 126 -11.82 29.16 0.38
C ASP A 126 -12.53 28.18 -0.60
N SER A 127 -13.09 27.09 -0.08
CA SER A 127 -13.76 26.06 -0.90
C SER A 127 -14.97 26.59 -1.70
N ARG A 128 -15.60 27.68 -1.23
CA ARG A 128 -16.71 28.32 -1.96
C ARG A 128 -16.27 29.12 -3.18
N ASN A 129 -15.01 29.60 -3.22
CA ASN A 129 -14.50 30.38 -4.35
C ASN A 129 -13.87 29.49 -5.43
N LEU A 130 -13.29 28.34 -5.06
CA LEU A 130 -12.65 27.43 -6.01
C LEU A 130 -13.66 26.58 -6.81
N LEU A 131 -14.81 26.23 -6.23
CA LEU A 131 -15.90 25.54 -6.93
C LEU A 131 -16.51 26.38 -8.06
N ASN A 132 -16.44 27.71 -7.98
CA ASN A 132 -16.94 28.61 -9.02
C ASN A 132 -15.97 28.79 -10.20
N LYS A 133 -14.74 28.29 -10.12
CA LYS A 133 -13.70 28.60 -11.12
C LYS A 133 -13.30 27.45 -12.04
N ASN A 134 -13.66 26.21 -11.74
CA ASN A 134 -13.15 25.04 -12.44
C ASN A 134 -14.25 24.13 -13.02
N HIS A 135 -15.07 24.67 -13.92
CA HIS A 135 -15.62 23.87 -15.01
C HIS A 135 -14.66 23.98 -16.18
N ASN A 136 -13.62 23.13 -16.22
CA ASN A 136 -12.84 22.75 -17.42
C ASN A 136 -11.69 21.83 -16.99
N TYR A 137 -12.01 20.58 -16.62
CA TYR A 137 -11.02 19.52 -16.65
C TYR A 137 -11.49 18.46 -17.64
N SER A 138 -10.88 18.45 -18.81
CA SER A 138 -10.96 17.33 -19.76
C SER A 138 -9.99 16.26 -19.26
N ALA A 139 -10.49 15.06 -19.00
CA ALA A 139 -9.66 13.87 -18.96
C ALA A 139 -9.23 13.59 -20.40
N GLY A 140 -7.94 13.78 -20.69
CA GLY A 140 -7.30 13.29 -21.91
C GLY A 140 -6.70 11.92 -21.68
#